data_AF-A0A9P7NQW0-F1
#
_entry.id   AF-A0A9P7NQW0-F1
#
_cell.length_a   1.000
_cell.length_b   1.000
_cell.length_c   1.000
_cell.angle_alpha   90.00
_cell.angle_beta   90.00
_cell.angle_gamma   90.00
#
_symmetry.space_group_name_H-M   'P 1'
#
loop_
_entity.id
_entity.type
_entity.pdbx_description
1 polymer ?
#
loop_
_entity_poly.entity_id
_entity_poly.type
_entity_poly.pdbx_seq_one_letter_code
_entity_poly.pdbx_strand_id
1 'polypeptide(L)'
;MKLFTTLPLALFAGEVLAVCGTGTFSGSIDTWHDNKILDQCALNADNVYYCGSSGTTIVHKQSQLMFRAGNVDSTVIVTCADLQGFYYHCSAYDSKRFVEPDCKGPIARIQSVKEMIKHD
;
A
#
# COMPACT_ATOMS: atom_id res chain seq x y z
N MET A 1 28.41 28.60 -42.19
CA MET A 1 27.20 28.00 -41.58
C MET A 1 27.61 27.34 -40.27
N LYS A 2 27.08 27.80 -39.14
CA LYS A 2 27.33 27.23 -37.82
C LYS A 2 26.26 26.17 -37.55
N LEU A 3 26.63 24.89 -37.53
CA LEU A 3 25.74 23.84 -37.04
C LEU A 3 25.80 23.84 -35.50
N PHE A 4 24.74 24.32 -34.88
CA PHE A 4 24.47 24.07 -33.47
C PHE A 4 23.92 22.65 -33.36
N THR A 5 24.78 21.68 -33.06
CA THR A 5 24.34 20.36 -32.60
C THR A 5 23.96 20.47 -31.13
N THR A 6 22.72 20.88 -30.86
CA THR A 6 22.11 20.70 -29.54
C THR A 6 21.83 19.21 -29.34
N LEU A 7 22.67 18.56 -28.52
CA LEU A 7 22.43 17.21 -28.04
C LEU A 7 21.16 17.22 -27.17
N PRO A 8 20.21 16.30 -27.37
CA PRO A 8 18.99 16.27 -26.57
C PRO A 8 19.38 15.89 -25.15
N LEU A 9 19.00 16.72 -24.18
CA LEU A 9 18.88 16.27 -22.79
C LEU A 9 17.91 15.08 -22.82
N ALA A 10 18.47 13.88 -22.68
CA ALA A 10 17.69 12.69 -22.43
C ALA A 10 16.77 13.01 -21.25
N LEU A 11 15.45 13.01 -21.51
CA LEU A 11 14.45 12.99 -20.47
C LEU A 11 14.84 11.83 -19.55
N PHE A 12 15.30 12.17 -18.34
CA PHE A 12 15.11 11.30 -17.20
C PHE A 12 13.59 11.13 -17.10
N ALA A 13 13.07 10.08 -17.73
CA ALA A 13 11.76 9.57 -17.42
C ALA A 13 11.82 9.26 -15.93
N GLY A 14 11.29 10.20 -15.14
CA GLY A 14 11.12 10.05 -13.72
C GLY A 14 10.19 8.88 -13.52
N GLU A 15 10.77 7.70 -13.31
CA GLU A 15 10.15 6.71 -12.46
C GLU A 15 10.06 7.40 -11.09
N VAL A 16 8.98 8.13 -10.88
CA VAL A 16 8.45 8.32 -9.53
C VAL A 16 8.23 6.89 -9.07
N LEU A 17 9.21 6.35 -8.36
CA LEU A 17 9.13 5.05 -7.73
C LEU A 17 7.84 5.10 -6.93
N ALA A 18 6.80 4.40 -7.39
CA ALA A 18 5.58 4.26 -6.62
C ALA A 18 6.02 3.88 -5.21
N VAL A 19 5.77 4.75 -4.22
CA VAL A 19 6.33 4.62 -2.87
C VAL A 19 5.46 3.63 -2.11
N CYS A 20 5.47 2.40 -2.63
CA CYS A 20 4.66 1.31 -2.14
C CYS A 20 5.56 0.13 -1.84
N GLY A 21 5.39 -0.41 -0.64
CA GLY A 21 6.25 -1.43 -0.09
C GLY A 21 5.52 -2.33 0.89
N THR A 22 6.19 -3.42 1.23
CA THR A 22 5.84 -4.22 2.42
C THR A 22 6.31 -3.48 3.67
N GLY A 23 5.63 -3.68 4.79
CA GLY A 23 5.88 -2.94 6.02
C GLY A 23 5.11 -1.63 6.07
N THR A 24 5.61 -0.70 6.88
CA THR A 24 5.00 0.61 7.14
C THR A 24 5.97 1.73 6.74
N PHE A 25 5.50 2.96 6.57
CA PHE A 25 6.36 4.12 6.26
C PHE A 25 7.34 4.42 7.40
N SER A 26 6.90 4.23 8.65
CA SER A 26 7.68 4.40 9.88
C SER A 26 8.59 3.21 10.19
N GLY A 27 8.39 2.07 9.55
CA GLY A 27 9.06 0.80 9.87
C GLY A 27 8.53 0.10 11.13
N SER A 28 7.63 0.71 11.91
CA SER A 28 7.01 0.06 13.07
C SER A 28 5.83 -0.81 12.66
N ILE A 29 5.70 -1.98 13.29
CA ILE A 29 4.57 -2.92 13.11
C ILE A 29 3.70 -3.06 14.38
N ASP A 30 3.95 -2.23 15.39
CA ASP A 30 3.23 -2.27 16.66
C ASP A 30 1.92 -1.46 16.57
N THR A 31 0.80 -2.17 16.37
CA THR A 31 -0.57 -1.63 16.29
C THR A 31 -1.15 -1.03 17.57
N TRP A 32 -0.40 -1.01 18.68
CA TRP A 32 -0.87 -0.42 19.93
C TRP A 32 -0.13 0.85 20.29
N HIS A 33 1.19 0.89 20.04
CA HIS A 33 2.02 2.03 20.42
C HIS A 33 2.24 3.00 19.27
N ASP A 34 2.50 2.49 18.07
CA ASP A 34 3.05 3.28 16.95
C ASP A 34 2.14 3.28 15.73
N ASN A 35 1.11 2.45 15.74
CA ASN A 35 0.16 2.29 14.66
C ASN A 35 -1.24 2.22 15.26
N LYS A 36 -2.25 2.79 14.61
CA LYS A 36 -3.64 2.76 15.07
C LYS A 36 -4.54 2.21 13.98
N ILE A 37 -5.37 1.23 14.31
CA ILE A 37 -6.43 0.76 13.40
C ILE A 37 -7.43 1.91 13.20
N LEU A 38 -7.61 2.30 11.94
CA LEU A 38 -8.63 3.27 11.54
C LEU A 38 -9.95 2.57 11.30
N ASP A 39 -9.96 1.66 10.33
CA ASP A 39 -11.16 0.97 9.85
C ASP A 39 -10.85 -0.45 9.43
N GLN A 40 -11.85 -1.31 9.49
CA GLN A 40 -11.83 -2.60 8.80
C GLN A 40 -12.32 -2.42 7.36
N CYS A 41 -11.55 -2.93 6.40
CA CYS A 41 -11.92 -2.84 4.99
C CYS A 41 -13.05 -3.82 4.69
N ALA A 42 -14.08 -3.35 4.00
CA ALA A 42 -15.24 -4.15 3.64
C ALA A 42 -15.11 -4.68 2.21
N LEU A 43 -15.37 -5.97 2.02
CA LEU A 43 -15.41 -6.59 0.69
C LEU A 43 -16.71 -6.22 -0.01
N ASN A 44 -16.62 -5.70 -1.24
CA ASN A 44 -17.79 -5.43 -2.08
C ASN A 44 -18.08 -6.59 -3.05
N ALA A 45 -19.15 -6.46 -3.84
CA ALA A 45 -19.57 -7.46 -4.83
C ALA A 45 -18.55 -7.70 -5.97
N ASP A 46 -17.61 -6.78 -6.19
CA ASP A 46 -16.59 -6.87 -7.24
C ASP A 46 -15.28 -7.53 -6.74
N ASN A 47 -15.30 -8.12 -5.54
CA ASN A 47 -14.11 -8.64 -4.85
C ASN A 47 -13.03 -7.57 -4.59
N VAL A 48 -13.47 -6.34 -4.33
CA VAL A 48 -12.62 -5.23 -3.93
C VAL A 48 -12.88 -4.91 -2.45
N TYR A 49 -11.84 -4.95 -1.64
CA TYR A 49 -11.88 -4.42 -0.28
C TYR A 49 -11.77 -2.90 -0.34
N TYR A 50 -12.73 -2.19 0.25
CA TYR A 50 -12.72 -0.74 0.40
C TYR A 50 -12.45 -0.35 1.85
N CYS A 51 -11.42 0.46 2.07
CA CYS A 51 -10.99 0.91 3.38
C CYS A 51 -11.42 2.36 3.65
N GLY A 52 -12.74 2.60 3.58
CA GLY A 52 -13.47 3.75 4.11
C GLY A 52 -12.73 5.09 4.14
N SER A 53 -12.07 5.38 5.26
CA SER A 53 -11.48 6.69 5.59
C SER A 53 -10.35 7.18 4.69
N SER A 54 -9.63 6.31 3.98
CA SER A 54 -8.47 6.70 3.15
C SER A 54 -8.72 6.63 1.65
N GLY A 55 -9.90 6.16 1.22
CA GLY A 55 -10.16 5.82 -0.18
C GLY A 55 -9.33 4.64 -0.71
N THR A 56 -8.60 3.96 0.17
CA THR A 56 -7.77 2.80 -0.16
C THR A 56 -8.62 1.64 -0.65
N THR A 57 -8.13 0.98 -1.70
CA THR A 57 -8.71 -0.26 -2.22
C THR A 57 -7.68 -1.38 -2.29
N ILE A 58 -8.13 -2.60 -1.99
CA ILE A 58 -7.35 -3.81 -2.21
C ILE A 58 -8.15 -4.77 -3.06
N VAL A 59 -7.58 -5.18 -4.18
CA VAL A 59 -8.16 -6.23 -5.03
C VAL A 59 -7.38 -7.50 -4.81
N HIS A 60 -8.07 -8.58 -4.48
CA HIS A 60 -7.48 -9.90 -4.31
C HIS A 60 -7.75 -10.74 -5.57
N LYS A 61 -6.68 -11.13 -6.29
CA LYS A 61 -6.80 -11.92 -7.52
C LYS A 61 -5.59 -12.82 -7.74
N GLN A 62 -5.83 -14.12 -7.95
CA GLN A 62 -4.84 -15.09 -8.45
C GLN A 62 -3.46 -14.98 -7.77
N SER A 63 -3.42 -15.05 -6.44
CA SER A 63 -2.19 -14.97 -5.64
C SER A 63 -1.51 -13.60 -5.63
N GLN A 64 -2.24 -12.54 -5.98
CA GLN A 64 -1.77 -11.16 -5.89
C GLN A 64 -2.76 -10.29 -5.14
N LEU A 65 -2.21 -9.33 -4.41
CA LEU A 65 -2.94 -8.21 -3.83
C LEU A 65 -2.58 -6.95 -4.60
N MET A 66 -3.57 -6.34 -5.24
CA MET A 66 -3.41 -5.01 -5.83
C MET A 66 -3.88 -3.98 -4.83
N PHE A 67 -2.93 -3.29 -4.21
CA PHE A 67 -3.19 -2.20 -3.29
C PHE A 67 -3.13 -0.87 -4.06
N ARG A 68 -4.18 -0.07 -3.94
CA ARG A 68 -4.22 1.33 -4.40
C ARG A 68 -4.51 2.23 -3.21
N ALA A 69 -3.62 3.19 -2.94
CA ALA A 69 -3.91 4.25 -2.00
C ALA A 69 -4.92 5.22 -2.61
N GLY A 70 -5.75 5.83 -1.76
CA GLY A 70 -6.64 6.91 -2.18
C GLY A 70 -5.91 8.25 -2.26
N ASN A 71 -6.47 9.28 -1.66
CA ASN A 71 -5.92 10.64 -1.68
C ASN A 71 -4.88 10.93 -0.58
N VAL A 72 -4.53 9.93 0.22
CA VAL A 72 -3.58 10.03 1.34
C VAL A 72 -2.64 8.83 1.34
N ASP A 73 -1.43 9.02 1.88
CA ASP A 73 -0.53 7.92 2.19
C ASP A 73 -1.25 6.92 3.08
N SER A 74 -1.20 5.66 2.69
CA SER A 74 -2.05 4.62 3.28
C SER A 74 -1.22 3.41 3.65
N THR A 75 -1.50 2.88 4.83
CA THR A 75 -0.95 1.62 5.32
C THR A 75 -2.10 0.70 5.70
N VAL A 76 -1.97 -0.56 5.34
CA VAL A 76 -2.94 -1.61 5.60
C VAL A 76 -2.26 -2.81 6.23
N ILE A 77 -2.96 -3.47 7.14
CA ILE A 77 -2.60 -4.78 7.64
C ILE A 77 -3.56 -5.81 7.05
N VAL A 78 -2.99 -6.84 6.42
CA VAL A 78 -3.69 -8.04 5.95
C VAL A 78 -3.47 -9.11 7.01
N THR A 79 -4.53 -9.53 7.68
CA THR A 79 -4.47 -10.58 8.71
C THR A 79 -5.01 -11.89 8.14
N CYS A 80 -4.18 -12.94 8.18
CA CYS A 80 -4.54 -14.30 7.81
C CYS A 80 -5.41 -14.99 8.88
N ALA A 81 -6.02 -16.13 8.54
CA ALA A 81 -6.85 -16.92 9.46
C ALA A 81 -6.11 -17.42 10.72
N ASP A 82 -4.80 -17.63 10.63
CA ASP A 82 -3.93 -18.00 11.76
C ASP A 82 -3.47 -16.80 12.60
N LEU A 83 -4.06 -15.62 12.37
CA LEU A 83 -3.77 -14.34 13.02
C LEU A 83 -2.42 -13.72 12.65
N GLN A 84 -1.70 -14.27 11.67
CA GLN A 84 -0.50 -13.61 11.13
C GLN A 84 -0.87 -12.33 10.38
N GLY A 85 -0.17 -11.23 10.67
CA GLY A 85 -0.40 -9.92 10.05
C GLY A 85 0.73 -9.52 9.10
N PHE A 86 0.36 -9.04 7.91
CA PHE A 86 1.29 -8.54 6.89
C PHE A 86 0.95 -7.09 6.55
N TYR A 87 1.93 -6.21 6.64
CA TYR A 87 1.77 -4.79 6.38
C TYR A 87 2.14 -4.44 4.94
N TYR A 88 1.39 -3.51 4.37
CA TYR A 88 1.68 -2.90 3.09
C TYR A 88 1.39 -1.41 3.20
N HIS A 89 2.25 -0.59 2.61
CA HIS A 89 2.07 0.85 2.51
C HIS A 89 2.15 1.29 1.06
N CYS A 90 1.54 2.43 0.75
CA CYS A 90 1.54 3.03 -0.57
C CYS A 90 1.25 4.53 -0.45
N SER A 91 2.04 5.36 -1.15
CA SER A 91 1.82 6.81 -1.12
C SER A 91 0.52 7.21 -1.79
N ALA A 92 0.01 8.38 -1.44
CA ALA A 92 -1.22 8.93 -2.01
C ALA A 92 -1.23 8.80 -3.54
N TYR A 93 -2.34 8.29 -4.08
CA TYR A 93 -2.59 8.04 -5.50
C TYR A 93 -1.74 6.95 -6.17
N ASP A 94 -0.76 6.38 -5.46
CA ASP A 94 0.03 5.28 -6.00
C ASP A 94 -0.71 3.94 -5.89
N SER A 95 -0.21 2.97 -6.66
CA SER A 95 -0.66 1.59 -6.56
C SER A 95 0.47 0.62 -6.84
N LYS A 96 0.36 -0.57 -6.24
CA LYS A 96 1.29 -1.66 -6.48
C LYS A 96 0.62 -3.01 -6.35
N ARG A 97 1.12 -3.97 -7.12
CA ARG A 97 0.80 -5.37 -6.96
C ARG A 97 1.84 -6.00 -6.04
N PHE A 98 1.36 -6.64 -4.99
CA PHE A 98 2.14 -7.46 -4.10
C PHE A 98 1.82 -8.92 -4.37
N VAL A 99 2.81 -9.78 -4.17
CA VAL A 99 2.54 -11.20 -4.01
C VAL A 99 1.66 -11.34 -2.77
N GLU A 100 0.57 -12.12 -2.89
CA GLU A 100 -0.28 -12.41 -1.74
C GLU A 100 0.58 -13.02 -0.63
N PRO A 101 0.41 -12.60 0.63
CA PRO A 101 1.14 -13.19 1.72
C PRO A 101 0.81 -14.68 1.80
N ASP A 102 1.79 -15.50 2.21
CA ASP A 102 1.61 -16.93 2.39
C ASP A 102 0.74 -17.21 3.63
N CYS A 103 -0.55 -16.91 3.51
CA CYS A 103 -1.54 -17.26 4.50
C CYS A 103 -1.74 -18.78 4.45
N LYS A 104 -1.60 -19.46 5.58
CA LYS A 104 -2.06 -20.86 5.75
C LYS A 104 -3.60 -20.91 5.84
N GLY A 105 -4.29 -20.45 4.80
CA GLY A 105 -5.74 -20.30 4.75
C GLY A 105 -6.19 -18.98 4.10
N PRO A 106 -7.49 -18.65 4.15
CA PRO A 106 -8.00 -17.40 3.61
C PRO A 106 -7.50 -16.19 4.42
N ILE A 107 -7.52 -15.02 3.78
CA ILE A 107 -7.41 -13.73 4.47
C ILE A 107 -8.63 -13.59 5.39
N ALA A 108 -8.38 -13.38 6.68
CA ALA A 108 -9.44 -13.23 7.68
C ALA A 108 -10.00 -11.81 7.72
N ARG A 109 -9.11 -10.80 7.65
CA ARG A 109 -9.49 -9.40 7.60
C ARG A 109 -8.39 -8.53 7.02
N ILE A 110 -8.79 -7.39 6.51
CA ILE A 110 -7.90 -6.32 6.08
C ILE A 110 -8.31 -5.06 6.83
N GLN A 111 -7.36 -4.33 7.40
CA GLN A 111 -7.63 -3.13 8.18
C GLN A 111 -6.71 -1.99 7.71
N SER A 112 -7.24 -0.79 7.63
CA SER A 112 -6.43 0.41 7.42
C SER A 112 -5.83 0.87 8.74
N VAL A 113 -4.59 1.32 8.68
CA VAL A 113 -3.78 1.68 9.82
C VAL A 113 -3.24 3.09 9.62
N LYS A 114 -3.36 3.91 10.65
CA LYS A 114 -2.68 5.20 10.75
C LYS A 114 -1.39 5.02 11.51
N GLU A 115 -0.29 5.38 10.88
CA GLU A 115 1.01 5.41 11.53
C GLU A 115 1.10 6.65 12.44
N MET A 116 1.56 6.44 13.66
CA MET A 116 1.88 7.49 14.62
C MET A 116 3.38 7.72 14.53
N ILE A 117 3.78 8.68 13.70
CA ILE A 117 5.20 9.04 13.55
C ILE A 117 5.71 9.47 14.93
N LYS A 118 6.71 8.75 15.46
CA LYS A 118 7.50 9.25 16.59
C LYS A 118 8.31 10.43 16.09
N HIS A 119 7.97 11.62 16.56
CA HIS A 119 8.91 12.72 16.55
C HIS A 119 9.90 12.43 17.69
N ASP A 120 11.06 11.89 17.33
CA ASP A 120 12.22 11.86 18.23
C ASP A 120 12.78 13.27 18.39
#